data_AF-A0A928YKP5-F1
#
_entry.id   AF-A0A928YKP5-F1
#
_cell.length_a   1.000
_cell.length_b   1.000
_cell.length_c   1.000
_cell.angle_alpha   90.00
_cell.angle_beta   90.00
_cell.angle_gamma   90.00
#
_symmetry.space_group_name_H-M   'P 1'
#
loop_
_entity.id
_entity.type
_entity.pdbx_description
1 polymer ?
#
loop_
_entity_poly.entity_id
_entity_poly.type
_entity_poly.pdbx_seq_one_letter_code
_entity_poly.pdbx_strand_id
1 'polypeptide(L)' 'VFVGAPLAADKKSLAVEVSLQPTKQTLTDADIEAVSEKIIAAVQNATGGLLRQ' A
#
# COMPACT_ATOMS: atom_id res chain seq x y z
N VAL A 1 -2.15 -12.72 5.52
CA VAL A 1 -0.89 -12.41 6.25
C VAL A 1 0.11 -13.50 5.92
N PHE A 2 1.29 -13.14 5.41
CA PHE A 2 2.34 -14.09 5.06
C PHE A 2 3.55 -13.92 5.98
N VAL A 3 4.07 -15.04 6.48
CA VAL A 3 5.27 -15.15 7.32
C VAL A 3 6.04 -16.35 6.80
N GLY A 4 7.24 -16.15 6.23
CA GLY A 4 7.98 -17.22 5.52
C GLY A 4 9.36 -16.76 5.03
N ALA A 5 10.19 -17.72 4.59
CA ALA A 5 11.66 -17.67 4.54
C ALA A 5 12.40 -16.53 3.78
N PRO A 6 11.77 -15.67 2.96
CA PRO A 6 12.44 -14.41 2.54
C PRO A 6 12.19 -13.21 3.48
N LEU A 7 11.41 -13.34 4.55
CA LEU A 7 11.16 -12.26 5.52
C LEU A 7 12.12 -12.35 6.71
N ALA A 8 12.63 -11.22 7.18
CA ALA A 8 13.34 -11.13 8.45
C ALA A 8 12.45 -11.63 9.61
N ALA A 9 13.06 -12.23 10.63
CA ALA A 9 12.35 -12.95 11.71
C ALA A 9 11.33 -12.08 12.49
N ASP A 10 11.45 -10.76 12.39
CA ASP A 10 10.63 -9.73 13.01
C ASP A 10 9.61 -9.08 12.04
N LYS A 11 9.58 -9.49 10.77
CA LYS A 11 8.72 -8.90 9.74
C LYS A 11 7.57 -9.81 9.34
N LYS A 12 6.40 -9.21 9.11
CA LYS A 12 5.21 -9.86 8.57
C LYS A 12 4.77 -9.13 7.30
N SER A 13 4.38 -9.88 6.27
CA SER A 13 3.88 -9.31 5.02
C SER A 13 2.35 -9.31 5.04
N LEU A 14 1.75 -8.13 4.86
CA LEU A 14 0.31 -7.97 4.73
C LEU A 14 0.01 -7.44 3.32
N ALA A 15 -0.84 -8.15 2.59
CA ALA A 15 -1.40 -7.63 1.34
C ALA A 15 -2.63 -6.80 1.68
N VAL A 16 -2.68 -5.57 1.17
CA VAL A 16 -3.80 -4.63 1.35
C VAL A 16 -4.35 -4.32 -0.02
N GLU A 17 -5.64 -4.59 -0.21
CA GLU A 17 -6.38 -4.18 -1.39
C GLU A 17 -7.13 -2.89 -1.08
N VAL A 18 -7.09 -1.93 -2.00
CA VAL A 18 -7.77 -0.64 -1.83
C VAL A 18 -8.68 -0.42 -3.02
N SER A 19 -9.99 -0.39 -2.76
CA SER A 19 -10.99 -0.06 -3.76
C SER A 19 -11.26 1.45 -3.74
N LEU A 20 -11.10 2.10 -4.89
CA LEU A 20 -11.36 3.52 -5.05
C LEU A 20 -12.71 3.73 -5.74
N GLN A 21 -13.60 4.50 -5.11
CA GLN A 21 -14.89 4.84 -5.68
C GLN A 21 -14.94 6.35 -6.00
N PRO A 22 -14.77 6.75 -7.27
CA PRO A 22 -14.89 8.16 -7.66
C PRO A 22 -16.32 8.66 -7.52
N THR A 23 -16.49 9.85 -6.94
CA THR A 23 -17.82 10.49 -6.77
C THR A 23 -18.07 11.67 -7.70
N LYS A 24 -17.02 12.28 -8.26
CA LYS A 24 -17.12 13.48 -9.11
C LYS A 24 -16.74 13.24 -10.57
N GLN A 25 -15.64 12.54 -10.80
CA GLN A 25 -15.10 12.28 -12.13
C GLN A 25 -14.35 10.96 -12.14
N THR A 26 -14.26 10.35 -13.32
CA THR A 26 -13.43 9.17 -13.53
C THR A 26 -11.99 9.46 -13.13
N LEU A 27 -11.40 8.55 -12.35
CA LEU A 27 -9.99 8.65 -12.00
C LEU A 27 -9.14 8.40 -13.23
N THR A 28 -8.10 9.22 -13.39
CA THR A 28 -7.05 8.96 -14.37
C THR A 28 -5.99 8.04 -13.76
N ASP A 29 -5.13 7.45 -14.60
CA ASP A 29 -3.99 6.65 -14.12
C ASP A 29 -3.11 7.47 -13.16
N ALA A 30 -2.89 8.76 -13.48
CA ALA A 30 -2.14 9.68 -12.63
C ALA A 30 -2.80 9.91 -11.25
N ASP A 31 -4.13 9.97 -11.19
CA ASP A 31 -4.83 10.08 -9.90
C ASP A 31 -4.68 8.82 -9.06
N ILE A 32 -4.75 7.64 -9.70
CA ILE A 32 -4.60 6.34 -9.02
C ILE A 32 -3.17 6.18 -8.50
N GLU A 33 -2.16 6.55 -9.28
CA GLU A 33 -0.76 6.57 -8.85
C GLU A 33 -0.56 7.52 -7.67
N ALA A 34 -1.06 8.75 -7.75
CA ALA A 34 -0.95 9.72 -6.67
C ALA A 34 -1.61 9.25 -5.37
N VAL A 35 -2.74 8.54 -5.45
CA VAL A 35 -3.39 7.93 -4.29
C VAL A 35 -2.56 6.76 -3.76
N SER A 36 -2.02 5.93 -4.63
CA SER A 36 -1.16 4.79 -4.25
C SER A 36 0.09 5.26 -3.50
N GLU A 37 0.77 6.29 -4.00
CA GLU A 37 1.92 6.90 -3.34
C GLU A 37 1.56 7.46 -1.96
N LYS A 38 0.42 8.16 -1.85
CA LYS A 38 -0.07 8.68 -0.56
C LYS A 38 -0.33 7.58 0.45
N ILE A 39 -0.90 6.45 0.02
CA ILE A 39 -1.16 5.30 0.89
C ILE A 39 0.16 4.70 1.36
N ILE A 40 1.13 4.50 0.47
CA ILE A 40 2.46 3.97 0.82
C ILE A 40 3.15 4.90 1.84
N ALA A 41 3.16 6.20 1.58
CA ALA A 41 3.75 7.18 2.48
C ALA A 41 3.06 7.20 3.85
N ALA A 42 1.71 7.11 3.89
CA ALA A 42 0.97 7.04 5.14
C ALA A 42 1.29 5.76 5.94
N VAL A 43 1.37 4.60 5.28
CA VAL A 43 1.76 3.33 5.93
C VAL A 43 3.19 3.41 6.46
N GLN A 44 4.11 3.94 5.67
CA GLN A 44 5.51 4.11 6.07
C GLN A 44 5.63 5.05 7.28
N ASN A 45 4.93 6.18 7.27
CA ASN A 45 4.94 7.13 8.38
C ASN A 45 4.28 6.58 9.65
N ALA A 46 3.17 5.85 9.52
CA ALA A 46 2.42 5.35 10.67
C ALA A 46 3.02 4.08 11.30
N THR A 47 3.70 3.24 10.51
CA THR A 47 4.11 1.90 10.95
C THR A 47 5.60 1.59 10.74
N GLY A 48 6.32 2.40 9.96
CA GLY A 48 7.66 2.06 9.47
C GLY A 48 7.67 0.90 8.44
N GLY A 49 6.50 0.43 8.01
CA GLY A 49 6.35 -0.61 6.99
C GLY A 49 6.82 -0.14 5.62
N LEU A 50 7.33 -1.08 4.83
CA LEU A 50 7.79 -0.84 3.46
C LEU A 50 6.93 -1.66 2.50
N LEU A 51 6.60 -1.08 1.34
CA LEU A 51 5.97 -1.82 0.27
C LEU A 51 6.94 -2.90 -0.21
N ARG A 52 6.46 -4.14 -0.23
CA ARG A 52 7.20 -5.28 -0.77
C ARG A 52 6.88 -5.39 -2.26
N GLN A 53 7.90 -5.24 -3.10
CA GLN A 53 7.82 -5.53 -4.54
C GLN A 53 8.09 -7.00 -4.83
#